data_AF-W4MGF0-F1
#
_entry.id   AF-W4MGF0-F1
#
_cell.length_a   1.000
_cell.length_b   1.000
_cell.length_c   1.000
_cell.angle_alpha   90.00
_cell.angle_beta   90.00
_cell.angle_gamma   90.00
#
_symmetry.space_group_name_H-M   'P 1'
#
loop_
_entity.id
_entity.type
_entity.pdbx_description
1 polymer ?
#
loop_
_entity_poly.entity_id
_entity_poly.type
_entity_poly.pdbx_seq_one_letter_code
_entity_poly.pdbx_strand_id
1 'polypeptide(L)'
;MQEVAYQLLRPRTRQGYHERIAQVLTEHFPEMASSQPELLARHYTAAGEDEVAVHYWLRAGQSALKHSANLEAIAHLTQGLALLTRLPDTSVRMRQELELQIALGTALMNTKGYASPDAERVFARAQTLCEQTGDIPQLITVLGAVQLNHLSAGNLRMVAQIGEQMLHLAQGHPDPAFFVLAHLNLGTVLFFRGELTFALAIPRYRCPRT
;
A
#
# COMPACT_ATOMS: atom_id res chain seq x y z
N MET A 1 6.55 -32.06 23.59
CA MET A 1 5.90 -33.30 23.09
C MET A 1 4.72 -33.04 22.15
N GLN A 2 3.92 -31.97 22.30
CA GLN A 2 2.82 -31.65 21.35
C GLN A 2 3.29 -31.26 19.93
N GLU A 3 4.39 -30.50 19.78
CA GLU A 3 4.90 -30.09 18.47
C GLU A 3 5.31 -31.26 17.56
N VAL A 4 5.87 -32.34 18.15
CA VAL A 4 6.33 -33.51 17.39
C VAL A 4 5.14 -34.32 16.87
N ALA A 5 4.06 -34.45 17.65
CA ALA A 5 2.81 -35.07 17.19
C ALA A 5 2.08 -34.22 16.13
N TYR A 6 2.15 -32.88 16.24
CA TYR A 6 1.56 -31.96 15.27
C TYR A 6 2.26 -31.99 13.90
N GLN A 7 3.58 -32.21 13.88
CA GLN A 7 4.37 -32.36 12.65
C GLN A 7 4.14 -33.71 11.95
N LEU A 8 3.62 -34.73 12.65
CA LEU A 8 3.31 -36.05 12.10
C LEU A 8 1.91 -36.15 11.49
N LEU A 9 1.08 -35.10 11.60
CA LEU A 9 -0.24 -35.04 10.99
C LEU A 9 -0.15 -34.93 9.46
N ARG A 10 -1.11 -35.55 8.76
CA ARG A 10 -1.23 -35.41 7.31
C ARG A 10 -1.44 -33.93 6.94
N PRO A 11 -0.84 -33.43 5.84
CA PRO A 11 -0.87 -32.00 5.47
C PRO A 11 -2.28 -31.39 5.47
N ARG A 12 -3.28 -32.08 4.91
CA ARG A 12 -4.68 -31.64 4.89
C ARG A 12 -5.29 -31.48 6.28
N THR A 13 -4.96 -32.36 7.22
CA THR A 13 -5.46 -32.29 8.60
C THR A 13 -4.86 -31.09 9.32
N ARG A 14 -3.57 -30.82 9.10
CA ARG A 14 -2.90 -29.63 9.64
C ARG A 14 -3.49 -28.33 9.07
N GLN A 15 -3.74 -28.27 7.76
CA GLN A 15 -4.41 -27.14 7.12
C GLN A 15 -5.77 -26.85 7.76
N GLY A 16 -6.62 -27.87 7.93
CA GLY A 16 -7.93 -27.72 8.56
C GLY A 16 -7.87 -27.19 10.00
N TYR A 17 -6.84 -27.55 10.78
CA TYR A 17 -6.65 -26.96 12.11
C TYR A 17 -6.28 -25.48 12.04
N HIS A 18 -5.39 -25.09 11.13
CA HIS A 18 -5.03 -23.68 10.98
C HIS A 18 -6.23 -22.84 10.53
N GLU A 19 -7.05 -23.36 9.61
CA GLU A 19 -8.30 -22.70 9.19
C GLU A 19 -9.26 -22.55 10.37
N ARG A 20 -9.48 -23.62 11.14
CA ARG A 20 -10.39 -23.60 12.29
C ARG A 20 -9.93 -22.65 13.38
N ILE A 21 -8.63 -22.59 13.65
CA ILE A 21 -8.07 -21.63 14.60
C ILE A 21 -8.32 -20.20 14.11
N ALA A 22 -8.05 -19.90 12.83
CA ALA A 22 -8.28 -18.57 12.28
C ALA A 22 -9.76 -18.14 12.35
N GLN A 23 -10.68 -19.06 12.06
CA GLN A 23 -12.12 -18.83 12.21
C GLN A 23 -12.49 -18.52 13.67
N VAL A 24 -12.05 -19.35 14.62
CA VAL A 24 -12.32 -19.12 16.06
C VAL A 24 -11.77 -17.78 16.52
N LEU A 25 -10.55 -17.43 16.12
CA LEU A 25 -9.93 -16.15 16.43
C LEU A 25 -10.75 -14.97 15.90
N THR A 26 -11.25 -15.08 14.67
CA THR A 26 -12.05 -14.03 14.02
C THR A 26 -13.42 -13.88 14.68
N GLU A 27 -14.09 -15.00 14.98
CA GLU A 27 -15.45 -15.03 15.51
C GLU A 27 -15.54 -14.72 17.01
N HIS A 28 -14.62 -15.27 17.81
CA HIS A 28 -14.71 -15.26 19.27
C HIS A 28 -13.75 -14.27 19.92
N PHE A 29 -12.72 -13.81 19.21
CA PHE A 29 -11.70 -12.89 19.72
C PHE A 29 -11.43 -11.71 18.77
N PRO A 30 -12.46 -10.93 18.39
CA PRO A 30 -12.34 -9.88 17.37
C PRO A 30 -11.35 -8.75 17.74
N GLU A 31 -11.19 -8.44 19.03
CA GLU A 31 -10.19 -7.48 19.51
C GLU A 31 -8.76 -7.99 19.28
N MET A 32 -8.53 -9.29 19.52
CA MET A 32 -7.22 -9.90 19.26
C MET A 32 -6.95 -10.00 17.75
N ALA A 33 -7.96 -10.43 16.97
CA ALA A 33 -7.90 -10.42 15.51
C ALA A 33 -7.57 -9.04 14.92
N SER A 34 -8.06 -7.97 15.56
CA SER A 34 -7.82 -6.59 15.12
C SER A 34 -6.46 -6.06 15.55
N SER A 35 -5.99 -6.42 16.75
CA SER A 35 -4.69 -5.97 17.29
C SER A 35 -3.49 -6.77 16.76
N GLN A 36 -3.67 -8.03 16.40
CA GLN A 36 -2.63 -8.95 15.92
C GLN A 36 -3.02 -9.62 14.59
N PRO A 37 -3.23 -8.85 13.51
CA PRO A 37 -3.59 -9.39 12.20
C PRO A 37 -2.57 -10.40 11.63
N GLU A 38 -1.29 -10.32 12.00
CA GLU A 38 -0.25 -11.25 11.60
C GLU A 38 -0.49 -12.68 12.10
N LEU A 39 -1.20 -12.86 13.22
CA LEU A 39 -1.57 -14.17 13.71
C LEU A 39 -2.56 -14.84 12.74
N LEU A 40 -3.60 -14.11 12.33
CA LEU A 40 -4.56 -14.59 11.34
C LEU A 40 -3.89 -14.83 9.99
N ALA A 41 -3.00 -13.92 9.56
CA ALA A 41 -2.25 -14.09 8.32
C ALA A 41 -1.46 -15.40 8.29
N ARG A 42 -0.74 -15.73 9.38
CA ARG A 42 -0.01 -17.01 9.50
C ARG A 42 -0.92 -18.23 9.46
N HIS A 43 -2.04 -18.19 10.15
CA HIS A 43 -2.98 -19.31 10.16
C HIS A 43 -3.63 -19.50 8.79
N TYR A 44 -4.10 -18.45 8.13
CA TYR A 44 -4.65 -18.57 6.78
C TYR A 44 -3.60 -19.00 5.74
N THR A 45 -2.36 -18.50 5.82
CA THR A 45 -1.25 -19.01 4.99
C THR A 45 -1.06 -20.51 5.18
N ALA A 46 -1.03 -20.97 6.44
CA ALA A 46 -0.82 -22.37 6.76
C ALA A 46 -2.03 -23.26 6.42
N ALA A 47 -3.23 -22.68 6.32
CA ALA A 47 -4.43 -23.34 5.84
C ALA A 47 -4.46 -23.48 4.31
N GLY A 48 -3.71 -22.64 3.58
CA GLY A 48 -3.77 -22.56 2.11
C GLY A 48 -4.83 -21.58 1.60
N GLU A 49 -5.43 -20.79 2.48
CA GLU A 49 -6.40 -19.74 2.16
C GLU A 49 -5.67 -18.46 1.74
N ASP A 50 -4.98 -18.51 0.61
CA ASP A 50 -4.01 -17.49 0.19
C ASP A 50 -4.64 -16.10 0.03
N GLU A 51 -5.85 -15.99 -0.54
CA GLU A 51 -6.54 -14.70 -0.74
C GLU A 51 -6.88 -14.01 0.59
N VAL A 52 -7.35 -14.79 1.57
CA VAL A 52 -7.66 -14.28 2.92
C VAL A 52 -6.36 -13.96 3.66
N ALA A 53 -5.33 -14.78 3.51
CA ALA A 53 -4.02 -14.54 4.12
C ALA A 53 -3.38 -13.23 3.61
N VAL A 54 -3.46 -12.94 2.31
CA VAL A 54 -3.00 -11.69 1.71
C VAL A 54 -3.64 -10.48 2.38
N HIS A 55 -4.96 -10.51 2.59
CA HIS A 55 -5.68 -9.44 3.28
C HIS A 55 -5.12 -9.18 4.70
N TYR A 56 -4.88 -10.24 5.47
CA TYR A 56 -4.34 -10.10 6.82
C TYR A 56 -2.85 -9.72 6.84
N TRP A 57 -2.04 -10.16 5.88
CA TRP A 57 -0.66 -9.69 5.74
C TRP A 57 -0.57 -8.21 5.44
N LEU A 58 -1.45 -7.69 4.59
CA LEU A 58 -1.55 -6.27 4.33
C LEU A 58 -1.91 -5.50 5.60
N ARG A 59 -2.93 -5.94 6.34
CA ARG A 59 -3.34 -5.32 7.62
C ARG A 59 -2.21 -5.34 8.65
N ALA A 60 -1.46 -6.43 8.73
CA ALA A 60 -0.29 -6.54 9.60
C ALA A 60 0.81 -5.55 9.20
N GLY A 61 1.12 -5.45 7.92
CA GLY A 61 2.08 -4.47 7.41
C GLY A 61 1.66 -3.03 7.71
N GLN A 62 0.39 -2.69 7.49
CA GLN A 62 -0.15 -1.36 7.78
C GLN A 62 -0.18 -1.06 9.29
N SER A 63 -0.52 -2.05 10.13
CA SER A 63 -0.47 -1.90 11.59
C SER A 63 0.96 -1.65 12.07
N ALA A 64 1.92 -2.42 11.55
CA ALA A 64 3.33 -2.25 11.86
C ALA A 64 3.84 -0.86 11.44
N LEU A 65 3.47 -0.37 10.25
CA LEU A 65 3.76 0.99 9.79
C LEU A 65 3.23 2.06 10.75
N LYS A 66 1.98 1.94 11.23
CA LYS A 66 1.38 2.88 12.18
C LYS A 66 2.18 2.99 13.49
N HIS A 67 2.85 1.91 13.89
CA HIS A 67 3.69 1.85 15.08
C HIS A 67 5.18 2.05 14.78
N SER A 68 5.53 2.49 13.56
CA SER A 68 6.92 2.65 13.09
C SER A 68 7.78 1.36 13.15
N ALA A 69 7.14 0.20 13.24
CA ALA A 69 7.77 -1.12 13.18
C ALA A 69 8.08 -1.49 11.72
N ASN A 70 9.00 -0.74 11.10
CA ASN A 70 9.20 -0.79 9.65
C ASN A 70 9.83 -2.11 9.16
N LEU A 71 10.64 -2.79 9.98
CA LEU A 71 11.22 -4.08 9.60
C LEU A 71 10.17 -5.19 9.59
N GLU A 72 9.29 -5.19 10.60
CA GLU A 72 8.13 -6.06 10.69
C GLU A 72 7.17 -5.80 9.53
N ALA A 73 6.91 -4.53 9.20
CA ALA A 73 6.12 -4.15 8.04
C ALA A 73 6.69 -4.74 6.74
N ILE A 74 7.99 -4.57 6.49
CA ILE A 74 8.66 -5.16 5.31
C ILE A 74 8.45 -6.67 5.29
N ALA A 75 8.66 -7.36 6.41
CA ALA A 75 8.50 -8.81 6.50
C ALA A 75 7.06 -9.23 6.17
N HIS A 76 6.05 -8.61 6.78
CA HIS A 76 4.64 -8.93 6.57
C HIS A 76 4.18 -8.67 5.13
N LEU A 77 4.53 -7.50 4.57
CA LEU A 77 4.14 -7.11 3.23
C LEU A 77 4.80 -7.99 2.16
N THR A 78 6.05 -8.40 2.39
CA THR A 78 6.75 -9.34 1.50
C THR A 78 6.08 -10.72 1.52
N GLN A 79 5.58 -11.19 2.67
CA GLN A 79 4.79 -12.44 2.72
C GLN A 79 3.50 -12.32 1.91
N GLY A 80 2.78 -11.20 2.03
CA GLY A 80 1.58 -10.94 1.21
C GLY A 80 1.87 -10.97 -0.29
N LEU A 81 2.94 -10.28 -0.74
CA LEU A 81 3.36 -10.29 -2.15
C LEU A 81 3.75 -11.68 -2.64
N ALA A 82 4.41 -12.49 -1.81
CA ALA A 82 4.74 -13.87 -2.17
C ALA A 82 3.49 -14.73 -2.41
N LEU A 83 2.44 -14.56 -1.60
CA LEU A 83 1.19 -15.30 -1.78
C LEU A 83 0.41 -14.89 -3.04
N LEU A 84 0.47 -13.62 -3.44
CA LEU A 84 -0.16 -13.15 -4.68
C LEU A 84 0.35 -13.88 -5.94
N THR A 85 1.54 -14.48 -5.90
CA THR A 85 2.07 -15.28 -7.01
C THR A 85 1.29 -16.58 -7.25
N ARG A 86 0.50 -17.03 -6.27
CA ARG A 86 -0.29 -18.27 -6.30
C ARG A 86 -1.75 -18.03 -6.68
N LEU A 87 -2.17 -16.76 -6.76
CA LEU A 87 -3.53 -16.36 -7.04
C LEU A 87 -3.73 -16.02 -8.53
N PRO A 88 -4.93 -16.27 -9.10
CA PRO A 88 -5.23 -15.95 -10.48
C PRO A 88 -5.23 -14.43 -10.71
N ASP A 89 -4.88 -14.02 -11.93
CA ASP A 89 -4.82 -12.60 -12.30
C ASP A 89 -6.22 -12.01 -12.41
N THR A 90 -6.66 -11.39 -11.32
CA THR A 90 -8.00 -10.80 -11.15
C THR A 90 -7.86 -9.35 -10.69
N SER A 91 -8.90 -8.54 -10.91
CA SER A 91 -8.93 -7.16 -10.42
C SER A 91 -8.76 -7.06 -8.90
N VAL A 92 -9.27 -8.05 -8.15
CA VAL A 92 -9.09 -8.15 -6.69
C VAL A 92 -7.61 -8.34 -6.34
N ARG A 93 -6.94 -9.31 -6.99
CA ARG A 93 -5.50 -9.56 -6.82
C ARG A 93 -4.67 -8.31 -7.16
N MET A 94 -4.99 -7.63 -8.26
CA MET A 94 -4.28 -6.41 -8.68
C MET A 94 -4.41 -5.28 -7.65
N ARG A 95 -5.60 -5.07 -7.08
CA ARG A 95 -5.80 -4.08 -6.00
C ARG A 95 -5.03 -4.45 -4.73
N GLN A 96 -5.05 -5.71 -4.32
CA GLN A 96 -4.26 -6.18 -3.18
C GLN A 96 -2.76 -6.00 -3.42
N GLU A 97 -2.27 -6.30 -4.64
CA GLU A 97 -0.88 -6.07 -5.01
C GLU A 97 -0.53 -4.59 -4.90
N LEU A 98 -1.38 -3.72 -5.42
CA LEU A 98 -1.18 -2.27 -5.37
C LEU A 98 -1.02 -1.79 -3.92
N GLU A 99 -1.94 -2.15 -3.03
CA GLU A 99 -1.91 -1.74 -1.63
C GLU A 99 -0.66 -2.27 -0.89
N LEU A 100 -0.25 -3.52 -1.18
CA LEU A 100 0.96 -4.10 -0.62
C LEU A 100 2.22 -3.38 -1.10
N GLN A 101 2.33 -3.06 -2.39
CA GLN A 101 3.49 -2.36 -2.95
C GLN A 101 3.61 -0.96 -2.31
N ILE A 102 2.53 -0.20 -2.15
CA ILE A 102 2.57 1.13 -1.54
C ILE A 102 3.07 1.09 -0.10
N ALA A 103 2.50 0.19 0.70
CA ALA A 103 2.91 0.01 2.08
C ALA A 103 4.38 -0.43 2.16
N LEU A 104 4.82 -1.32 1.26
CA LEU A 104 6.19 -1.84 1.25
C LEU A 104 7.18 -0.75 0.86
N GLY A 105 6.85 0.08 -0.13
CA GLY A 105 7.65 1.22 -0.53
C GLY A 105 7.85 2.18 0.64
N THR A 106 6.78 2.49 1.36
CA THR A 106 6.83 3.34 2.57
C THR A 106 7.76 2.77 3.64
N ALA A 107 7.65 1.47 3.94
CA ALA A 107 8.49 0.81 4.94
C ALA A 107 9.97 0.77 4.52
N LEU A 108 10.24 0.55 3.23
CA LEU A 108 11.59 0.56 2.66
C LEU A 108 12.22 1.94 2.71
N MET A 109 11.46 3.01 2.45
CA MET A 109 11.96 4.38 2.60
C MET A 109 12.36 4.68 4.04
N ASN A 110 11.50 4.32 5.00
CA ASN A 110 11.74 4.58 6.41
C ASN A 110 12.98 3.83 6.96
N THR A 111 13.39 2.73 6.32
CA THR A 111 14.49 1.88 6.78
C THR A 111 15.78 2.07 5.98
N LYS A 112 15.69 2.29 4.67
CA LYS A 112 16.82 2.36 3.74
C LYS A 112 17.04 3.76 3.16
N GLY A 113 16.19 4.72 3.53
CA GLY A 113 16.22 6.08 3.03
C GLY A 113 15.37 6.29 1.79
N TYR A 114 15.06 7.56 1.53
CA TYR A 114 14.16 8.01 0.46
C TYR A 114 14.67 7.72 -0.96
N ALA A 115 15.99 7.63 -1.15
CA ALA A 115 16.60 7.28 -2.44
C ALA A 115 16.90 5.77 -2.58
N SER A 116 16.18 4.91 -1.84
CA SER A 116 16.41 3.47 -1.88
C SER A 116 15.97 2.88 -3.23
N PRO A 117 16.86 2.16 -3.96
CA PRO A 117 16.48 1.47 -5.20
C PRO A 117 15.37 0.43 -4.99
N ASP A 118 15.29 -0.15 -3.79
CA ASP A 118 14.22 -1.09 -3.45
C ASP A 118 12.86 -0.41 -3.38
N ALA A 119 12.81 0.79 -2.80
CA ALA A 119 11.58 1.59 -2.74
C ALA A 119 11.17 2.06 -4.14
N GLU A 120 12.12 2.53 -4.97
CA GLU A 120 11.86 2.94 -6.35
C GLU A 120 11.23 1.81 -7.17
N ARG A 121 11.78 0.60 -7.10
CA ARG A 121 11.25 -0.57 -7.82
C ARG A 121 9.81 -0.90 -7.41
N VAL A 122 9.53 -0.83 -6.11
CA VAL A 122 8.21 -1.13 -5.55
C VAL A 122 7.18 -0.07 -5.97
N PHE A 123 7.54 1.21 -5.94
CA PHE A 123 6.66 2.28 -6.42
C PHE A 123 6.44 2.27 -7.92
N ALA A 124 7.46 1.92 -8.72
CA ALA A 124 7.29 1.74 -10.16
C ALA A 124 6.24 0.66 -10.47
N ARG A 125 6.25 -0.45 -9.72
CA ARG A 125 5.22 -1.49 -9.86
C ARG A 125 3.83 -0.99 -9.46
N ALA A 126 3.72 -0.23 -8.37
CA ALA A 126 2.46 0.40 -7.95
C ALA A 126 1.90 1.33 -9.05
N GLN A 127 2.75 2.13 -9.70
CA GLN A 127 2.34 3.00 -10.80
C GLN A 127 1.77 2.22 -11.98
N THR A 128 2.46 1.16 -12.43
CA THR A 128 1.96 0.29 -13.51
C THR A 128 0.61 -0.34 -13.17
N LEU A 129 0.39 -0.76 -11.91
CA LEU A 129 -0.88 -1.36 -11.49
C LEU A 129 -2.02 -0.35 -11.51
N CYS A 130 -1.78 0.89 -11.11
CA CYS A 130 -2.79 1.95 -11.16
C CYS A 130 -3.20 2.29 -12.59
N GLU A 131 -2.24 2.35 -13.52
CA GLU A 131 -2.50 2.56 -14.95
C GLU A 131 -3.41 1.46 -15.52
N GLN A 132 -3.28 0.24 -15.03
CA GLN A 132 -4.09 -0.90 -15.47
C GLN A 132 -5.48 -0.97 -14.84
N THR A 133 -5.68 -0.45 -13.63
CA THR A 133 -6.96 -0.53 -12.90
C THR A 133 -7.92 0.61 -13.20
N GLY A 134 -7.41 1.78 -13.62
CA GLY A 134 -8.25 2.93 -13.94
C GLY A 134 -9.01 3.52 -12.75
N ASP A 135 -8.70 3.10 -11.51
CA ASP A 135 -9.28 3.62 -10.28
C ASP A 135 -8.62 4.97 -9.93
N ILE A 136 -9.19 6.04 -10.47
CA ILE A 136 -8.67 7.40 -10.35
C ILE A 136 -8.51 7.85 -8.88
N PRO A 137 -9.52 7.69 -7.99
CA PRO A 137 -9.37 8.01 -6.56
C PRO A 137 -8.20 7.29 -5.88
N GLN A 138 -8.09 5.97 -6.09
CA GLN A 138 -7.03 5.19 -5.47
C GLN A 138 -5.67 5.63 -6.03
N LEU A 139 -5.56 5.79 -7.36
CA LEU A 139 -4.35 6.25 -8.05
C LEU A 139 -3.86 7.62 -7.57
N ILE A 140 -4.74 8.60 -7.33
CA ILE A 140 -4.33 9.92 -6.79
C ILE A 140 -3.76 9.79 -5.37
N THR A 141 -4.34 8.93 -4.54
CA THR A 141 -3.82 8.66 -3.18
C THR A 141 -2.45 7.99 -3.24
N VAL A 142 -2.28 7.01 -4.12
CA VAL A 142 -1.00 6.35 -4.38
C VAL A 142 0.06 7.35 -4.81
N LEU A 143 -0.26 8.17 -5.82
CA LEU A 143 0.64 9.19 -6.37
C LEU A 143 1.09 10.19 -5.30
N GLY A 144 0.21 10.57 -4.37
CA GLY A 144 0.59 11.40 -3.22
C GLY A 144 1.64 10.75 -2.30
N ALA A 145 1.52 9.44 -2.04
CA ALA A 145 2.52 8.71 -1.26
C ALA A 145 3.86 8.58 -2.02
N VAL A 146 3.82 8.27 -3.31
CA VAL A 146 5.02 8.19 -4.18
C VAL A 146 5.70 9.56 -4.33
N GLN A 147 4.93 10.65 -4.39
CA GLN A 147 5.45 12.01 -4.44
C GLN A 147 6.32 12.32 -3.22
N LEU A 148 5.83 12.04 -2.01
CA LEU A 148 6.54 12.35 -0.77
C LEU A 148 7.92 11.65 -0.74
N ASN A 149 8.01 10.46 -1.34
CA ASN A 149 9.27 9.77 -1.53
C ASN A 149 10.24 10.56 -2.42
N HIS A 150 9.82 10.85 -3.66
CA HIS A 150 10.68 11.53 -4.62
C HIS A 150 11.06 12.94 -4.18
N LEU A 151 10.18 13.62 -3.44
CA LEU A 151 10.45 14.93 -2.87
C LEU A 151 11.59 14.87 -1.87
N SER A 152 11.53 13.93 -0.94
CA SER A 152 12.54 13.74 0.09
C SER A 152 13.87 13.23 -0.48
N ALA A 153 13.84 12.54 -1.62
CA ALA A 153 15.01 12.16 -2.40
C ALA A 153 15.58 13.31 -3.27
N GLY A 154 14.94 14.49 -3.27
CA GLY A 154 15.33 15.64 -4.10
C GLY A 154 15.06 15.47 -5.60
N ASN A 155 14.32 14.43 -6.01
CA ASN A 155 14.00 14.16 -7.40
C ASN A 155 12.81 15.02 -7.85
N LEU A 156 13.01 16.34 -7.89
CA LEU A 156 11.98 17.33 -8.21
C LEU A 156 11.36 17.13 -9.59
N ARG A 157 12.08 16.48 -10.52
CA ARG A 157 11.54 16.12 -11.84
C ARG A 157 10.42 15.09 -11.72
N MET A 158 10.63 14.02 -10.95
CA MET A 158 9.59 13.01 -10.73
C MET A 158 8.41 13.58 -9.95
N VAL A 159 8.66 14.41 -8.94
CA VAL A 159 7.60 15.12 -8.20
C VAL A 159 6.73 15.95 -9.16
N ALA A 160 7.34 16.69 -10.08
CA ALA A 160 6.62 17.47 -11.10
C ALA A 160 5.76 16.59 -12.01
N GLN A 161 6.31 15.49 -12.52
CA GLN A 161 5.59 14.56 -13.39
C GLN A 161 4.39 13.92 -12.67
N ILE A 162 4.56 13.56 -11.39
CA ILE A 162 3.48 13.05 -10.55
C ILE A 162 2.41 14.11 -10.34
N GLY A 163 2.79 15.36 -10.05
CA GLY A 163 1.85 16.47 -9.90
C GLY A 163 1.04 16.76 -11.16
N GLU A 164 1.68 16.70 -12.34
CA GLU A 164 1.02 16.84 -13.65
C GLU A 164 0.04 15.69 -13.92
N GLN A 165 0.43 14.46 -13.60
CA GLN A 165 -0.44 13.29 -13.70
C GLN A 165 -1.66 13.40 -12.77
N MET A 166 -1.45 13.79 -11.50
CA MET A 166 -2.53 14.03 -10.53
C MET A 166 -3.48 15.12 -11.03
N LEU A 167 -2.97 16.18 -11.65
CA LEU A 167 -3.78 17.27 -12.20
C LEU A 167 -4.62 16.80 -13.38
N HIS A 168 -4.05 16.03 -14.31
CA HIS A 168 -4.79 15.48 -15.45
C HIS A 168 -5.91 14.54 -14.99
N LEU A 169 -5.64 13.69 -14.00
CA LEU A 169 -6.62 12.80 -13.39
C LEU A 169 -7.73 13.57 -12.65
N ALA A 170 -7.36 14.64 -11.92
CA ALA A 170 -8.32 15.48 -11.21
C ALA A 170 -9.28 16.21 -12.16
N GLN A 171 -8.81 16.62 -13.35
CA GLN A 171 -9.65 17.26 -14.38
C GLN A 171 -10.82 16.39 -14.85
N GLY A 172 -10.68 15.06 -14.79
CA GLY A 172 -11.73 14.11 -15.15
C GLY A 172 -12.63 13.69 -14.00
N HIS A 173 -12.40 14.16 -12.76
CA HIS A 173 -13.10 13.67 -11.57
C HIS A 173 -13.94 14.78 -10.88
N PRO A 174 -15.16 14.48 -10.42
CA PRO A 174 -16.05 15.49 -9.80
C PRO A 174 -15.59 15.98 -8.42
N ASP A 175 -14.71 15.25 -7.74
CA ASP A 175 -14.23 15.61 -6.40
C ASP A 175 -13.15 16.72 -6.45
N PRO A 176 -13.44 17.93 -5.92
CA PRO A 176 -12.47 19.02 -5.89
C PRO A 176 -11.26 18.75 -4.99
N ALA A 177 -11.32 17.80 -4.06
CA ALA A 177 -10.19 17.44 -3.20
C ALA A 177 -8.97 16.97 -4.02
N PHE A 178 -9.21 16.30 -5.14
CA PHE A 178 -8.15 15.81 -6.03
C PHE A 178 -7.42 16.93 -6.74
N PHE A 179 -8.13 17.98 -7.13
CA PHE A 179 -7.51 19.20 -7.65
C PHE A 179 -6.63 19.87 -6.60
N VAL A 180 -7.09 19.94 -5.36
CA VAL A 180 -6.30 20.51 -4.25
C VAL A 180 -5.02 19.71 -4.02
N LEU A 181 -5.11 18.37 -3.97
CA LEU A 181 -3.94 17.50 -3.80
C LEU A 181 -2.92 17.66 -4.94
N ALA A 182 -3.37 17.71 -6.19
CA ALA A 182 -2.50 17.93 -7.34
C ALA A 182 -1.77 19.29 -7.28
N HIS A 183 -2.48 20.36 -6.90
CA HIS A 183 -1.89 21.69 -6.79
C HIS A 183 -0.94 21.83 -5.60
N LEU A 184 -1.23 21.19 -4.46
CA LEU A 184 -0.31 21.13 -3.32
C LEU A 184 1.01 20.46 -3.72
N ASN A 185 0.94 19.39 -4.51
CA ASN A 185 2.10 18.72 -5.06
C ASN A 185 2.94 19.65 -5.96
N LEU A 186 2.31 20.25 -6.98
CA LEU A 186 3.00 21.16 -7.90
C LEU A 186 3.55 22.41 -7.18
N GLY A 187 2.81 22.95 -6.20
CA GLY A 187 3.27 24.04 -5.35
C GLY A 187 4.54 23.69 -4.57
N THR A 188 4.65 22.44 -4.12
CA THR A 188 5.86 21.93 -3.46
C THR A 188 7.06 21.92 -4.42
N VAL A 189 6.88 21.48 -5.67
CA VAL A 189 7.92 21.53 -6.71
C VAL A 189 8.41 22.95 -6.94
N LEU A 190 7.48 23.90 -7.11
CA LEU A 190 7.79 25.32 -7.33
C LEU A 190 8.55 25.93 -6.16
N PHE A 191 8.15 25.60 -4.93
CA PHE A 191 8.85 26.02 -3.71
C PHE A 191 10.32 25.58 -3.71
N PHE A 192 10.59 24.30 -3.98
CA PHE A 192 11.97 23.78 -3.98
C PHE A 192 12.80 24.24 -5.19
N ARG A 193 12.17 24.69 -6.28
CA ARG A 193 12.85 25.32 -7.43
C ARG A 193 13.17 26.81 -7.23
N GLY A 194 12.68 27.43 -6.15
CA GLY A 194 12.83 28.86 -5.91
C GLY A 194 11.92 29.74 -6.77
N GLU A 195 10.96 29.15 -7.50
CA GLU A 195 9.99 29.85 -8.34
C GLU A 195 8.77 30.32 -7.52
N LEU A 196 9.04 31.03 -6.43
CA LEU A 196 8.04 31.46 -5.43
C LEU A 196 6.98 32.43 -5.98
N THR A 197 7.26 33.09 -7.12
CA THR A 197 6.32 33.99 -7.79
C THR A 197 5.15 33.24 -8.44
N PHE A 198 5.30 31.94 -8.78
CA PHE A 198 4.21 31.11 -9.31
C PHE A 198 3.42 30.36 -8.23
N ALA A 199 3.98 30.16 -7.04
CA ALA A 199 3.23 29.58 -5.90
C ALA A 199 2.09 30.50 -5.42
N LEU A 200 2.24 31.82 -5.59
CA LEU A 200 1.18 32.83 -5.39
C LEU A 200 0.19 32.91 -6.56
N ALA A 201 0.55 32.32 -7.71
CA ALA A 201 -0.27 32.23 -8.91
C ALA A 201 -1.01 30.88 -9.02
N ILE A 202 -0.94 30.00 -8.00
CA ILE A 202 -1.93 28.92 -7.86
C ILE A 202 -3.28 29.62 -7.86
N PRO A 203 -4.08 29.48 -8.94
CA PRO A 203 -5.11 30.44 -9.20
C PRO A 203 -6.15 30.36 -8.07
N ARG A 204 -6.46 31.50 -7.43
CA ARG A 204 -7.68 31.70 -6.63
C ARG A 204 -8.92 31.51 -7.52
N TYR A 205 -9.23 30.30 -8.00
CA TYR A 205 -10.32 30.08 -8.94
C TYR A 205 -11.23 28.95 -8.47
N ARG A 206 -12.36 29.44 -7.93
CA ARG A 206 -13.72 28.91 -7.88
C ARG A 206 -13.87 27.40 -8.09
N CYS A 207 -14.30 26.76 -7.01
CA CYS A 207 -15.15 25.57 -7.03
C CYS A 207 -16.15 25.65 -8.22
N PRO A 208 -16.36 24.57 -8.99
CA PRO A 208 -17.45 24.52 -9.95
C PRO A 208 -18.74 24.81 -9.18
N ARG A 209 -19.48 25.86 -9.57
CA ARG A 209 -20.81 26.07 -9.02
C ARG A 209 -21.68 24.89 -9.47
N THR A 210 -22.32 24.27 -8.49
CA THR A 210 -23.43 23.31 -8.62
C THR A 210 -24.43 23.73 -9.68
#